data_AF-A0AAD4J2X8-F1
#
_entry.id   AF-A0AAD4J2X8-F1
#
_cell.length_a   1.000
_cell.length_b   1.000
_cell.length_c   1.000
_cell.angle_alpha   90.00
_cell.angle_beta   90.00
_cell.angle_gamma   90.00
#
_symmetry.space_group_name_H-M   'P 1'
#
loop_
_entity.id
_entity.type
_entity.pdbx_description
1 polymer ?
#
loop_
_entity_poly.entity_id
_entity_poly.type
_entity_poly.pdbx_seq_one_letter_code
_entity_poly.pdbx_strand_id
1 'polypeptide(L)'
;MSASVFLLWLVSIPLAIHALPQSRDYLLSCGSNAEIEEGSLKYVPDNDYISTGNTTTLTRTDILPRLQTLRFFPNANARKHCYTFPVIRGARYLVKTVYFYGGFDGGKVPPVFDQIIDGTKWTTVNTTEDFAGGGSSYYEVVVAAQSKSLSVCLARNQQTAAGSSPFISSVEVHYLESSVYNSTNFDRAMLMTVARSRFGSQDDEIISYPDDIYNRLWDSFKEEGSPFVSSQSKVNPTAFWNIPPEKAFASAVTASRGKNVTVKWPGFPLSSGFYYIGLYFQDNRSPSPYSWRVFDVEINGQMFFQNINATESGQGVVGTNWPLSGQTVLNLSPALNSPVGPLINAAEILQLLPFGSRTLARDAVAMEEVKKELGNPPEDWTGDPCMPLPHSWTGLSCTPGEPIRVLSLNLTGYGLSGKLSPSIARLTAITNIWLGDNKLSGKIPDLSPLKALETL
;
A
#
# COMPACT_ATOMS: atom_id res chain seq x y z
N MET A 1 70.66 15.35 -30.30
CA MET A 1 70.59 14.23 -29.33
C MET A 1 70.61 14.86 -27.96
N SER A 2 69.63 14.79 -27.07
CA SER A 2 68.51 13.87 -26.85
C SER A 2 67.34 14.71 -26.28
N ALA A 3 66.11 14.46 -26.75
CA ALA A 3 64.91 15.13 -26.26
C ALA A 3 64.29 14.32 -25.12
N SER A 4 64.18 14.92 -23.93
CA SER A 4 63.51 14.31 -22.78
C SER A 4 62.00 14.54 -22.86
N VAL A 5 61.26 13.48 -23.16
CA VAL A 5 59.79 13.44 -23.11
C VAL A 5 59.38 13.11 -21.68
N PHE A 6 58.76 14.08 -20.99
CA PHE A 6 58.07 13.84 -19.71
C PHE A 6 56.67 13.29 -20.00
N LEU A 7 56.44 12.01 -19.72
CA LEU A 7 55.12 11.38 -19.80
C LEU A 7 54.39 11.57 -18.47
N LEU A 8 53.40 12.47 -18.43
CA LEU A 8 52.46 12.59 -17.32
C LEU A 8 51.48 11.42 -17.35
N TRP A 9 51.64 10.46 -16.43
CA TRP A 9 50.65 9.42 -16.17
C TRP A 9 49.47 10.01 -15.40
N LEU A 10 48.36 10.27 -16.11
CA LEU A 10 47.05 10.47 -15.51
C LEU A 10 46.55 9.12 -14.99
N VAL A 11 46.73 8.88 -13.70
CA VAL A 11 46.05 7.78 -12.99
C VAL A 11 44.61 8.22 -12.74
N SER A 12 43.70 7.83 -13.62
CA SER A 12 42.27 7.87 -13.38
C SER A 12 41.90 6.77 -12.39
N ILE A 13 41.78 7.13 -11.11
CA ILE A 13 41.16 6.26 -10.10
C ILE A 13 39.67 6.21 -10.45
N PRO A 14 39.09 5.05 -10.81
CA PRO A 14 37.65 4.95 -10.92
C PRO A 14 37.08 5.02 -9.50
N LEU A 15 36.45 6.14 -9.15
CA LEU A 15 35.48 6.15 -8.07
C LEU A 15 34.31 5.24 -8.52
N ALA A 16 34.43 3.95 -8.22
CA ALA A 16 33.28 3.06 -8.18
C ALA A 16 32.42 3.51 -6.99
N ILE A 17 31.55 4.50 -7.23
CA ILE A 17 30.37 4.71 -6.40
C ILE A 17 29.59 3.41 -6.53
N HIS A 18 29.79 2.51 -5.58
CA HIS A 18 28.92 1.37 -5.39
C HIS A 18 27.59 1.95 -4.92
N ALA A 19 26.74 2.33 -5.88
CA ALA A 19 25.31 2.39 -5.62
C ALA A 19 24.95 0.96 -5.19
N LEU A 20 24.67 0.78 -3.89
CA LEU A 20 24.02 -0.43 -3.40
C LEU A 20 22.86 -0.73 -4.36
N PRO A 21 22.64 -1.99 -4.78
CA PRO A 21 21.48 -2.31 -5.58
C PRO A 21 20.27 -1.77 -4.83
N GLN A 22 19.52 -0.86 -5.46
CA GLN A 22 18.30 -0.34 -4.85
C GLN A 22 17.41 -1.55 -4.56
N SER A 23 17.25 -1.89 -3.29
CA SER A 23 16.39 -2.99 -2.89
C SER A 23 15.04 -2.76 -3.54
N ARG A 24 14.53 -3.77 -4.24
CA ARG A 24 13.21 -3.66 -4.86
C ARG A 24 12.10 -3.78 -3.83
N ASP A 25 12.41 -4.46 -2.72
CA ASP A 25 11.48 -4.71 -1.62
C ASP A 25 11.97 -4.09 -0.30
N TYR A 26 11.04 -3.68 0.54
CA TYR A 26 11.30 -3.14 1.87
C TYR A 26 10.41 -3.87 2.86
N LEU A 27 11.00 -4.67 3.76
CA LEU A 27 10.29 -5.41 4.79
C LEU A 27 10.75 -4.89 6.14
N LEU A 28 9.90 -4.12 6.81
CA LEU A 28 10.23 -3.46 8.06
C LEU A 28 9.52 -4.13 9.24
N SER A 29 10.27 -4.43 10.30
CA SER A 29 9.70 -4.68 11.63
C SER A 29 9.80 -3.38 12.44
N CYS A 30 8.66 -2.74 12.66
CA CYS A 30 8.62 -1.41 13.21
C CYS A 30 8.98 -1.44 14.70
N GLY A 31 9.92 -0.57 15.11
CA GLY A 31 10.42 -0.53 16.47
C GLY A 31 11.37 -1.64 16.88
N SER A 32 11.73 -2.55 15.96
CA SER A 32 12.80 -3.53 16.20
C SER A 32 14.17 -2.84 16.19
N ASN A 33 15.10 -3.34 17.00
CA ASN A 33 16.51 -2.94 16.99
C ASN A 33 17.41 -3.96 16.27
N ALA A 34 16.83 -5.04 15.76
CA ALA A 34 17.54 -6.14 15.12
C ALA A 34 16.81 -6.61 13.85
N GLU A 35 17.56 -7.25 12.96
CA GLU A 35 16.98 -7.96 11.84
C GLU A 35 16.25 -9.22 12.33
N ILE A 36 15.12 -9.53 11.69
CA ILE A 36 14.26 -10.66 12.04
C ILE A 36 14.11 -11.52 10.79
N GLU A 37 14.37 -12.82 10.94
CA GLU A 37 14.17 -13.80 9.89
C GLU A 37 12.87 -14.58 10.13
N GLU A 38 12.01 -14.63 9.12
CA GLU A 38 10.77 -15.39 9.14
C GLU A 38 10.65 -16.22 7.86
N GLY A 39 10.95 -17.51 7.97
CA GLY A 39 11.14 -18.36 6.79
C GLY A 39 12.35 -17.85 5.98
N SER A 40 12.14 -17.51 4.71
CA SER A 40 13.15 -16.82 3.89
C SER A 40 12.89 -15.34 3.67
N LEU A 41 11.94 -14.75 4.41
CA LEU A 41 11.78 -13.30 4.48
C LEU A 41 12.69 -12.72 5.57
N LYS A 42 13.30 -11.59 5.24
CA LYS A 42 14.18 -10.84 6.14
C LYS A 42 13.58 -9.46 6.40
N TYR A 43 13.18 -9.22 7.64
CA TYR A 43 12.68 -7.94 8.10
C TYR A 43 13.79 -7.14 8.77
N VAL A 44 13.90 -5.86 8.44
CA VAL A 44 14.92 -4.95 8.99
C VAL A 44 14.30 -3.92 9.93
N PRO A 45 15.10 -3.30 10.83
CA PRO A 45 14.67 -2.14 11.60
C PRO A 45 14.17 -0.99 10.73
N ASP A 46 13.25 -0.20 11.28
CA ASP A 46 12.53 0.84 10.54
C ASP A 46 13.17 2.24 10.61
N ASN A 47 14.22 2.42 11.41
CA ASN A 47 14.85 3.72 11.73
C ASN A 47 15.38 4.48 10.51
N ASP A 48 15.76 3.78 9.43
CA ASP A 48 16.26 4.43 8.21
C ASP A 48 15.13 5.02 7.34
N TYR A 49 13.88 4.65 7.62
CA TYR A 49 12.70 5.01 6.82
C TYR A 49 11.78 6.00 7.52
N ILE A 50 11.96 6.22 8.82
CA ILE A 50 11.18 7.17 9.62
C ILE A 50 12.03 7.82 10.72
N SER A 51 11.81 9.11 10.97
CA SER A 51 12.61 9.89 11.93
C SER A 51 11.86 10.25 13.21
N THR A 52 10.65 9.75 13.41
CA THR A 52 9.70 10.21 14.43
C THR A 52 9.03 9.06 15.17
N GLY A 53 8.34 9.34 16.27
CA GLY A 53 7.63 8.33 17.06
C GLY A 53 8.52 7.52 18.01
N ASN A 54 7.85 6.85 18.95
CA ASN A 54 8.45 6.05 20.00
C ASN A 54 8.29 4.56 19.69
N THR A 55 9.16 3.72 20.24
CA THR A 55 9.13 2.27 20.03
C THR A 55 8.81 1.55 21.33
N THR A 56 8.21 0.37 21.23
CA THR A 56 7.98 -0.51 22.39
C THR A 56 7.99 -1.97 21.97
N THR A 57 8.19 -2.85 22.96
CA THR A 57 8.21 -4.31 22.80
C THR A 57 7.05 -4.91 23.58
N LEU A 58 6.35 -5.83 22.95
CA LEU A 58 5.26 -6.59 23.53
C LEU A 58 5.81 -7.83 24.23
N THR A 59 5.16 -8.26 25.31
CA THR A 59 5.56 -9.44 26.07
C THR A 59 5.05 -10.75 25.48
N ARG A 60 4.33 -10.70 24.36
CA ARG A 60 3.73 -11.88 23.71
C ARG A 60 4.75 -12.62 22.85
N THR A 61 4.84 -13.93 23.03
CA THR A 61 5.73 -14.83 22.26
C THR A 61 5.01 -15.71 21.25
N ASP A 62 3.67 -15.75 21.29
CA ASP A 62 2.83 -16.55 20.41
C ASP A 62 2.39 -15.80 19.14
N ILE A 63 3.01 -14.66 18.87
CA ILE A 63 2.81 -13.87 17.66
C ILE A 63 4.07 -13.92 16.78
N LEU A 64 3.90 -13.58 15.51
CA LEU A 64 4.99 -13.52 14.55
C LEU A 64 6.11 -12.59 15.07
N PRO A 65 7.39 -13.01 15.04
CA PRO A 65 8.51 -12.22 15.58
C PRO A 65 8.51 -10.75 15.16
N ARG A 66 8.21 -10.45 13.89
CA ARG A 66 8.15 -9.07 13.37
C ARG A 66 7.08 -8.19 14.01
N LEU A 67 6.09 -8.78 14.68
CA LEU A 67 4.98 -8.10 15.35
C LEU A 67 5.21 -7.94 16.86
N GLN A 68 6.33 -8.45 17.40
CA GLN A 68 6.68 -8.33 18.82
C GLN A 68 7.12 -6.91 19.20
N THR A 69 7.45 -6.08 18.23
CA THR A 69 7.72 -4.65 18.42
C THR A 69 6.75 -3.81 17.60
N LEU A 70 6.58 -2.57 18.03
CA LEU A 70 5.86 -1.57 17.25
C LEU A 70 6.43 -0.17 17.47
N ARG A 71 6.13 0.71 16.52
CA ARG A 71 6.31 2.16 16.64
C ARG A 71 4.96 2.84 16.84
N PHE A 72 4.90 3.82 17.73
CA PHE A 72 3.70 4.61 18.03
C PHE A 72 4.00 6.11 18.08
N PHE A 73 2.97 6.92 17.86
CA PHE A 73 3.08 8.36 17.63
C PHE A 73 2.24 9.16 18.64
N PRO A 74 2.80 9.49 19.82
CA PRO A 74 2.05 10.08 20.93
C PRO A 74 1.82 11.58 20.81
N ASN A 75 2.56 12.29 19.94
CA ASN A 75 2.44 13.74 19.80
C ASN A 75 1.08 14.12 19.18
N ALA A 76 0.15 14.61 20.00
CA ALA A 76 -1.18 14.99 19.55
C ALA A 76 -1.22 16.26 18.69
N ASN A 77 -0.15 17.07 18.70
CA ASN A 77 -0.04 18.27 17.88
C ASN A 77 0.43 17.97 16.46
N ALA A 78 1.18 16.88 16.28
CA ALA A 78 1.62 16.42 14.97
C ALA A 78 0.42 15.91 14.14
N ARG A 79 0.33 16.35 12.88
CA ARG A 79 -0.80 16.00 12.01
C ARG A 79 -0.63 14.65 11.32
N LYS A 80 0.60 14.24 11.02
CA LYS A 80 0.94 12.95 10.42
C LYS A 80 2.39 12.57 10.64
N HIS A 81 2.68 11.27 10.51
CA HIS A 81 4.03 10.72 10.54
C HIS A 81 4.22 9.77 9.37
N CYS A 82 5.27 9.96 8.57
CA CYS A 82 5.44 9.23 7.32
C CYS A 82 6.73 8.40 7.29
N TYR A 83 6.59 7.14 6.90
CA TYR A 83 7.69 6.36 6.34
C TYR A 83 7.97 6.82 4.91
N THR A 84 9.23 6.83 4.50
CA THR A 84 9.64 7.19 3.14
C THR A 84 10.55 6.14 2.53
N PHE A 85 10.13 5.56 1.41
CA PHE A 85 10.85 4.50 0.70
C PHE A 85 11.44 5.03 -0.61
N PRO A 86 12.73 4.81 -0.91
CA PRO A 86 13.28 5.14 -2.22
C PRO A 86 12.76 4.16 -3.27
N VAL A 87 12.04 4.63 -4.28
CA VAL A 87 11.38 3.77 -5.28
C VAL A 87 11.71 4.18 -6.71
N ILE A 88 11.39 3.30 -7.66
CA ILE A 88 11.53 3.56 -9.09
C ILE A 88 10.24 4.23 -9.56
N ARG A 89 10.36 5.48 -10.04
CA ARG A 89 9.23 6.21 -10.62
C ARG A 89 8.60 5.40 -11.75
N GLY A 90 7.28 5.24 -11.71
CA GLY A 90 6.48 4.48 -12.68
C GLY A 90 6.42 2.96 -12.41
N ALA A 91 7.27 2.42 -11.53
CA ALA A 91 7.16 1.04 -11.10
C ALA A 91 5.97 0.85 -10.16
N ARG A 92 5.46 -0.39 -10.11
CA ARG A 92 4.34 -0.76 -9.26
C ARG A 92 4.85 -1.42 -7.99
N TYR A 93 4.16 -1.11 -6.90
CA TYR A 93 4.47 -1.62 -5.58
C TYR A 93 3.19 -2.08 -4.90
N LEU A 94 3.27 -3.23 -4.24
CA LEU A 94 2.31 -3.64 -3.23
C LEU A 94 2.81 -3.14 -1.88
N VAL A 95 2.02 -2.29 -1.24
CA VAL A 95 2.28 -1.79 0.12
C VAL A 95 1.33 -2.51 1.06
N LYS A 96 1.89 -3.13 2.10
CA LYS A 96 1.13 -3.79 3.16
C LYS A 96 1.53 -3.22 4.51
N THR A 97 0.56 -2.77 5.28
CA THR A 97 0.75 -2.30 6.66
C THR A 97 0.07 -3.25 7.63
N VAL A 98 0.76 -3.62 8.70
CA VAL A 98 0.28 -4.58 9.71
C VAL A 98 0.28 -3.95 11.08
N TYR A 99 -0.80 -4.19 11.82
CA TYR A 99 -1.10 -3.57 13.10
C TYR A 99 -1.46 -4.64 14.12
N PHE A 100 -0.56 -4.90 15.06
CA PHE A 100 -0.85 -5.70 16.25
C PHE A 100 -0.86 -4.80 17.48
N TYR A 101 -2.05 -4.44 17.98
CA TYR A 101 -2.19 -3.48 19.08
C TYR A 101 -1.62 -4.03 20.39
N GLY A 102 -1.96 -5.27 20.74
CA GLY A 102 -1.43 -5.96 21.92
C GLY A 102 -1.64 -5.26 23.27
N GLY A 103 -2.43 -4.18 23.34
CA GLY A 103 -2.56 -3.35 24.55
C GLY A 103 -1.28 -2.62 24.95
N PHE A 104 -0.44 -2.24 23.97
CA PHE A 104 0.92 -1.72 24.23
C PHE A 104 0.99 -0.47 25.13
N ASP A 105 -0.09 0.32 25.17
CA ASP A 105 -0.23 1.52 25.99
C ASP A 105 -1.02 1.27 27.29
N GLY A 106 -1.30 0.01 27.62
CA GLY A 106 -2.15 -0.40 28.74
C GLY A 106 -3.65 -0.19 28.51
N GLY A 107 -4.04 0.29 27.33
CA GLY A 107 -5.43 0.48 26.93
C GLY A 107 -6.17 -0.81 26.58
N LYS A 108 -7.50 -0.71 26.54
CA LYS A 108 -8.41 -1.81 26.13
C LYS A 108 -9.14 -1.53 24.82
N VAL A 109 -8.97 -0.32 24.28
CA VAL A 109 -9.63 0.13 23.07
C VAL A 109 -8.52 0.65 22.14
N PRO A 110 -8.25 -0.04 21.02
CA PRO A 110 -7.25 0.42 20.08
C PRO A 110 -7.60 1.81 19.51
N PRO A 111 -6.58 2.63 19.18
CA PRO A 111 -6.80 3.90 18.50
C PRO A 111 -7.30 3.67 17.06
N VAL A 112 -8.22 4.53 16.63
CA VAL A 112 -8.67 4.62 15.24
C VAL A 112 -8.01 5.84 14.59
N PHE A 113 -7.38 5.66 13.44
CA PHE A 113 -6.59 6.70 12.75
C PHE A 113 -6.54 6.45 11.24
N ASP A 114 -6.08 7.40 10.45
CA ASP A 114 -6.01 7.28 8.99
C ASP A 114 -4.62 6.83 8.52
N GLN A 115 -4.57 6.08 7.43
CA GLN A 115 -3.37 5.89 6.63
C GLN A 115 -3.45 6.72 5.34
N ILE A 116 -2.31 7.20 4.90
CA ILE A 116 -2.15 8.03 3.72
C ILE A 116 -0.99 7.47 2.92
N ILE A 117 -1.13 7.46 1.61
CA ILE A 117 -0.07 7.09 0.69
C ILE A 117 0.13 8.23 -0.29
N ASP A 118 1.34 8.80 -0.28
CA ASP A 118 1.74 9.82 -1.25
C ASP A 118 0.82 11.07 -1.32
N GLY A 119 0.23 11.44 -0.18
CA GLY A 119 -0.70 12.56 -0.02
C GLY A 119 -2.18 12.19 -0.23
N THR A 120 -2.47 10.95 -0.65
CA THR A 120 -3.82 10.43 -0.83
C THR A 120 -4.25 9.67 0.41
N LYS A 121 -5.42 10.00 0.99
CA LYS A 121 -6.00 9.18 2.07
C LYS A 121 -6.27 7.78 1.52
N TRP A 122 -5.65 6.77 2.12
CA TRP A 122 -5.79 5.39 1.74
C TRP A 122 -7.02 4.77 2.42
N THR A 123 -7.00 4.64 3.74
CA THR A 123 -8.10 4.07 4.51
C THR A 123 -7.99 4.45 5.99
N THR A 124 -9.02 4.17 6.77
CA THR A 124 -9.00 4.30 8.24
C THR A 124 -8.59 2.96 8.85
N VAL A 125 -7.56 3.00 9.69
CA VAL A 125 -7.13 1.88 10.54
C VAL A 125 -8.07 1.75 11.71
N ASN A 126 -8.68 0.58 11.83
CA ASN A 126 -9.48 0.20 12.98
C ASN A 126 -9.20 -1.26 13.30
N THR A 127 -8.44 -1.50 14.36
CA THR A 127 -8.04 -2.85 14.78
C THR A 127 -8.92 -3.41 15.89
N THR A 128 -10.11 -2.84 16.12
CA THR A 128 -10.95 -3.19 17.28
C THR A 128 -11.41 -4.64 17.24
N GLU A 129 -11.88 -5.11 16.08
CA GLU A 129 -12.38 -6.49 15.91
C GLU A 129 -11.23 -7.51 16.00
N ASP A 130 -10.14 -7.29 15.28
CA ASP A 130 -8.97 -8.17 15.31
C ASP A 130 -8.34 -8.23 16.71
N PHE A 131 -8.25 -7.10 17.42
CA PHE A 131 -7.76 -7.07 18.79
C PHE A 131 -8.66 -7.88 19.74
N ALA A 132 -9.98 -7.80 19.59
CA ALA A 132 -10.91 -8.61 20.38
C ALA A 132 -10.73 -10.12 20.12
N GLY A 133 -10.35 -10.50 18.88
CA GLY A 133 -9.96 -11.85 18.51
C GLY A 133 -8.52 -12.23 18.89
N GLY A 134 -7.73 -11.32 19.46
CA GLY A 134 -6.32 -11.53 19.80
C GLY A 134 -5.37 -11.52 18.59
N GLY A 135 -5.82 -11.05 17.43
CA GLY A 135 -5.09 -11.01 16.17
C GLY A 135 -4.54 -9.63 15.78
N SER A 136 -4.02 -9.56 14.55
CA SER A 136 -3.53 -8.33 13.90
C SER A 136 -4.40 -7.96 12.72
N SER A 137 -4.57 -6.66 12.47
CA SER A 137 -5.16 -6.17 11.21
C SER A 137 -4.07 -5.95 10.17
N TYR A 138 -4.39 -6.15 8.89
CA TYR A 138 -3.53 -5.72 7.79
C TYR A 138 -4.32 -4.95 6.74
N TYR A 139 -3.63 -4.07 6.03
CA TYR A 139 -4.19 -3.32 4.89
C TYR A 139 -3.21 -3.42 3.74
N GLU A 140 -3.71 -3.62 2.52
CA GLU A 140 -2.89 -3.77 1.32
C GLU A 140 -3.37 -2.88 0.18
N VAL A 141 -2.42 -2.21 -0.49
CA VAL A 141 -2.68 -1.38 -1.66
C VAL A 141 -1.62 -1.58 -2.72
N VAL A 142 -2.04 -1.59 -3.98
CA VAL A 142 -1.15 -1.55 -5.14
C VAL A 142 -1.13 -0.15 -5.70
N VAL A 143 0.07 0.39 -5.90
CA VAL A 143 0.32 1.77 -6.35
C VAL A 143 1.43 1.80 -7.39
N ALA A 144 1.31 2.67 -8.40
CA ALA A 144 2.47 3.07 -9.20
C ALA A 144 3.14 4.29 -8.56
N ALA A 145 4.45 4.21 -8.35
CA ALA A 145 5.23 5.29 -7.75
C ALA A 145 5.22 6.53 -8.66
N GLN A 146 4.64 7.63 -8.18
CA GLN A 146 4.53 8.88 -8.94
C GLN A 146 5.84 9.69 -8.93
N SER A 147 6.74 9.39 -7.99
CA SER A 147 8.04 10.04 -7.80
C SER A 147 9.16 9.02 -7.54
N LYS A 148 10.37 9.48 -7.20
CA LYS A 148 11.49 8.60 -6.78
C LYS A 148 11.41 8.17 -5.30
N SER A 149 10.37 8.62 -4.59
CA SER A 149 10.06 8.23 -3.23
C SER A 149 8.58 7.89 -3.10
N LEU A 150 8.26 6.95 -2.23
CA LEU A 150 6.92 6.58 -1.85
C LEU A 150 6.76 6.81 -0.35
N SER A 151 5.73 7.53 0.05
CA SER A 151 5.44 7.84 1.45
C SER A 151 4.23 7.08 1.95
N VAL A 152 4.33 6.49 3.14
CA VAL A 152 3.23 5.83 3.86
C VAL A 152 3.10 6.49 5.21
N CYS A 153 2.01 7.22 5.44
CA CYS A 153 1.82 8.02 6.63
C CYS A 153 0.65 7.55 7.48
N LEU A 154 0.77 7.75 8.78
CA LEU A 154 -0.32 7.60 9.75
C LEU A 154 -0.72 8.99 10.25
N ALA A 155 -2.02 9.26 10.33
CA ALA A 155 -2.55 10.55 10.75
C ALA A 155 -3.71 10.37 11.73
N ARG A 156 -3.73 11.18 12.79
CA ARG A 156 -4.88 11.22 13.72
C ARG A 156 -6.10 11.77 12.99
N ASN A 157 -7.27 11.19 13.25
CA ASN A 157 -8.54 11.66 12.72
C ASN A 157 -9.50 12.02 13.88
N GLN A 158 -10.75 12.37 13.56
CA GLN A 158 -11.76 12.77 14.56
C GLN A 158 -12.16 11.62 15.52
N GLN A 159 -11.87 10.37 15.16
CA GLN A 159 -12.14 9.19 15.97
C GLN A 159 -10.94 8.80 16.85
N THR A 160 -9.77 9.41 16.64
CA THR A 160 -8.58 9.12 17.46
C THR A 160 -8.78 9.70 18.86
N ALA A 161 -9.05 8.81 19.82
CA ALA A 161 -9.28 9.19 21.21
C ALA A 161 -8.14 10.04 21.81
N ALA A 162 -8.47 10.95 22.73
CA ALA A 162 -7.48 11.71 23.47
C ALA A 162 -6.59 10.75 24.28
N GLY A 163 -5.27 10.94 24.23
CA GLY A 163 -4.30 10.10 24.93
C GLY A 163 -3.96 8.77 24.26
N SER A 164 -4.67 8.35 23.20
CA SER A 164 -4.28 7.19 22.39
C SER A 164 -3.35 7.60 21.24
N SER A 165 -2.55 6.66 20.72
CA SER A 165 -1.49 6.96 19.73
C SER A 165 -1.62 6.09 18.49
N PRO A 166 -1.67 6.66 17.25
CA PRO A 166 -1.46 5.86 16.05
C PRO A 166 -0.19 5.02 16.19
N PHE A 167 -0.22 3.79 15.67
CA PHE A 167 0.88 2.84 15.82
C PHE A 167 0.99 1.96 14.58
N ILE A 168 2.11 1.26 14.42
CA ILE A 168 2.32 0.29 13.33
C ILE A 168 3.36 -0.75 13.74
N SER A 169 3.14 -2.01 13.36
CA SER A 169 4.01 -3.14 13.72
C SER A 169 4.91 -3.58 12.56
N SER A 170 4.41 -3.50 11.32
CA SER A 170 5.20 -3.86 10.13
C SER A 170 4.77 -3.05 8.91
N VAL A 171 5.73 -2.72 8.05
CA VAL A 171 5.49 -2.15 6.71
C VAL A 171 6.22 -3.00 5.69
N GLU A 172 5.50 -3.52 4.71
CA GLU A 172 6.07 -4.24 3.58
C GLU A 172 5.80 -3.44 2.30
N VAL A 173 6.81 -3.27 1.46
CA VAL A 173 6.71 -2.66 0.14
C VAL A 173 7.36 -3.63 -0.83
N HIS A 174 6.58 -4.31 -1.65
CA HIS A 174 7.06 -5.29 -2.62
C HIS A 174 6.97 -4.72 -4.03
N TYR A 175 8.05 -4.81 -4.79
CA TYR A 175 8.04 -4.49 -6.21
C TYR A 175 7.19 -5.51 -6.97
N LEU A 176 6.31 -5.02 -7.84
CA LEU A 176 5.51 -5.84 -8.72
C LEU A 176 6.00 -5.76 -10.15
N GLU A 177 6.01 -6.90 -10.84
CA GLU A 177 6.25 -6.93 -12.27
C GLU A 177 5.18 -6.15 -13.05
N SER A 178 5.56 -5.64 -14.21
CA SER A 178 4.68 -4.82 -15.06
C SER A 178 3.48 -5.59 -15.64
N SER A 179 3.48 -6.91 -15.58
CA SER A 179 2.33 -7.78 -15.93
C SER A 179 1.23 -7.72 -14.87
N VAL A 180 1.60 -7.59 -13.59
CA VAL A 180 0.67 -7.69 -12.46
C VAL A 180 -0.22 -6.46 -12.40
N TYR A 181 -1.55 -6.69 -12.39
CA TYR A 181 -2.61 -5.69 -12.47
C TYR A 181 -2.50 -4.73 -13.66
N ASN A 182 -1.91 -5.17 -14.78
CA ASN A 182 -1.64 -4.32 -15.94
C ASN A 182 -2.88 -3.70 -16.62
N SER A 183 -4.08 -4.24 -16.39
CA SER A 183 -5.33 -3.70 -16.92
C SER A 183 -5.80 -2.42 -16.20
N THR A 184 -5.18 -2.06 -15.06
CA THR A 184 -5.51 -0.85 -14.30
C THR A 184 -4.69 0.35 -14.75
N ASN A 185 -5.35 1.50 -14.90
CA ASN A 185 -4.67 2.78 -15.12
C ASN A 185 -4.18 3.38 -13.79
N PHE A 186 -2.93 3.08 -13.45
CA PHE A 186 -2.27 3.58 -12.24
C PHE A 186 -1.82 5.05 -12.30
N ASP A 187 -2.17 5.81 -13.34
CA ASP A 187 -2.05 7.27 -13.33
C ASP A 187 -3.27 7.93 -12.66
N ARG A 188 -4.38 7.20 -12.54
CA ARG A 188 -5.65 7.72 -12.01
C ARG A 188 -6.05 7.14 -10.67
N ALA A 189 -5.70 5.90 -10.40
CA ALA A 189 -6.13 5.20 -9.21
C ALA A 189 -5.11 4.18 -8.71
N MET A 190 -5.27 3.83 -7.45
CA MET A 190 -4.62 2.75 -6.72
C MET A 190 -5.60 1.59 -6.60
N LEU A 191 -5.11 0.39 -6.29
CA LEU A 191 -5.97 -0.76 -5.99
C LEU A 191 -5.85 -1.12 -4.51
N MET A 192 -6.87 -0.84 -3.72
CA MET A 192 -6.94 -1.28 -2.34
C MET A 192 -7.52 -2.68 -2.28
N THR A 193 -6.79 -3.63 -1.71
CA THR A 193 -7.28 -5.02 -1.58
C THR A 193 -8.47 -5.07 -0.63
N VAL A 194 -9.54 -5.74 -1.06
CA VAL A 194 -10.75 -5.96 -0.25
C VAL A 194 -10.86 -7.42 0.17
N ALA A 195 -10.69 -8.34 -0.78
CA ALA A 195 -10.54 -9.76 -0.48
C ALA A 195 -9.69 -10.44 -1.55
N ARG A 196 -8.93 -11.43 -1.12
CA ARG A 196 -8.16 -12.33 -1.98
C ARG A 196 -8.32 -13.73 -1.42
N SER A 197 -8.93 -14.62 -2.20
CA SER A 197 -9.40 -15.89 -1.68
C SER A 197 -9.12 -17.05 -2.60
N ARG A 198 -8.89 -18.22 -1.98
CA ARG A 198 -8.97 -19.53 -2.61
C ARG A 198 -10.26 -20.22 -2.18
N PHE A 199 -10.84 -21.00 -3.09
CA PHE A 199 -12.13 -21.66 -2.92
C PHE A 199 -11.97 -23.18 -2.79
N GLY A 200 -12.90 -23.80 -2.07
CA GLY A 200 -12.94 -25.26 -1.92
C GLY A 200 -11.90 -25.83 -0.96
N SER A 201 -11.30 -24.98 -0.11
CA SER A 201 -10.41 -25.42 0.96
C SER A 201 -11.17 -26.03 2.13
N GLN A 202 -10.57 -27.04 2.77
CA GLN A 202 -11.05 -27.57 4.05
C GLN A 202 -10.36 -26.94 5.26
N ASP A 203 -9.13 -26.47 5.08
CA ASP A 203 -8.34 -25.81 6.12
C ASP A 203 -8.46 -24.28 6.03
N ASP A 204 -8.04 -23.62 7.12
CA ASP A 204 -7.98 -22.16 7.25
C ASP A 204 -6.56 -21.61 6.99
N GLU A 205 -5.72 -22.35 6.26
CA GLU A 205 -4.36 -21.91 5.94
C GLU A 205 -4.39 -20.72 4.97
N ILE A 206 -3.69 -19.65 5.35
CA ILE A 206 -3.48 -18.49 4.49
C ILE A 206 -2.27 -18.78 3.60
N ILE A 207 -2.46 -18.78 2.28
CA ILE A 207 -1.33 -18.89 1.35
C ILE A 207 -0.62 -17.53 1.34
N SER A 208 0.68 -17.55 1.53
CA SER A 208 1.55 -16.39 1.48
C SER A 208 2.92 -16.80 0.94
N TYR A 209 3.96 -16.02 1.15
CA TYR A 209 5.31 -16.39 0.77
C TYR A 209 5.76 -17.70 1.47
N PRO A 210 6.46 -18.63 0.80
CA PRO A 210 7.05 -18.53 -0.54
C PRO A 210 6.12 -18.96 -1.69
N ASP A 211 4.92 -19.46 -1.41
CA ASP A 211 3.99 -19.91 -2.44
C ASP A 211 3.53 -18.73 -3.33
N ASP A 212 3.30 -17.56 -2.72
CA ASP A 212 3.09 -16.29 -3.43
C ASP A 212 4.36 -15.42 -3.37
N ILE A 213 4.98 -15.21 -4.53
CA ILE A 213 6.26 -14.48 -4.64
C ILE A 213 6.18 -13.00 -4.23
N TYR A 214 4.98 -12.41 -4.19
CA TYR A 214 4.75 -11.02 -3.77
C TYR A 214 4.26 -10.96 -2.31
N ASN A 215 4.33 -12.08 -1.59
CA ASN A 215 3.83 -12.26 -0.25
C ASN A 215 2.37 -11.82 -0.08
N ARG A 216 1.53 -11.91 -1.13
CA ARG A 216 0.10 -11.63 -1.00
C ARG A 216 -0.56 -12.70 -0.15
N LEU A 217 -1.54 -12.28 0.64
CA LEU A 217 -2.30 -13.19 1.50
C LEU A 217 -3.53 -13.69 0.75
N TRP A 218 -3.68 -15.02 0.63
CA TRP A 218 -4.86 -15.66 0.06
C TRP A 218 -5.59 -16.44 1.14
N ASP A 219 -6.73 -15.89 1.57
CA ASP A 219 -7.57 -16.50 2.60
C ASP A 219 -8.40 -17.65 2.04
N SER A 220 -8.65 -18.66 2.86
CA SER A 220 -9.64 -19.68 2.53
C SER A 220 -11.05 -19.09 2.55
N PHE A 221 -11.79 -19.22 1.46
CA PHE A 221 -13.21 -18.92 1.44
C PHE A 221 -14.05 -20.19 1.39
N LYS A 222 -14.99 -20.30 2.35
CA LYS A 222 -15.89 -21.44 2.52
C LYS A 222 -17.32 -20.97 2.27
N GLU A 223 -17.94 -21.48 1.21
CA GLU A 223 -19.39 -21.31 0.99
C GLU A 223 -20.12 -22.51 1.59
N GLU A 224 -20.97 -22.26 2.59
CA GLU A 224 -21.67 -23.32 3.33
C GLU A 224 -22.53 -24.17 2.38
N GLY A 225 -22.40 -25.50 2.48
CA GLY A 225 -23.16 -26.45 1.68
C GLY A 225 -22.74 -26.57 0.20
N SER A 226 -21.73 -25.84 -0.25
CA SER A 226 -21.22 -25.96 -1.62
C SER A 226 -20.25 -27.15 -1.77
N PRO A 227 -20.42 -28.02 -2.79
CA PRO A 227 -19.47 -29.09 -3.03
C PRO A 227 -18.16 -28.52 -3.59
N PHE A 228 -17.05 -29.19 -3.26
CA PHE A 228 -15.72 -28.83 -3.74
C PHE A 228 -15.02 -30.04 -4.36
N VAL A 229 -13.98 -29.78 -5.14
CA VAL A 229 -13.15 -30.78 -5.81
C VAL A 229 -11.68 -30.42 -5.72
N SER A 230 -10.82 -31.42 -5.60
CA SER A 230 -9.36 -31.26 -5.67
C SER A 230 -8.87 -31.32 -7.12
N SER A 231 -7.88 -30.50 -7.43
CA SER A 231 -7.22 -30.49 -8.74
C SER A 231 -6.24 -31.65 -8.89
N GLN A 232 -6.25 -32.30 -10.05
CA GLN A 232 -5.35 -33.41 -10.40
C GLN A 232 -4.06 -32.96 -11.09
N SER A 233 -4.01 -31.69 -11.51
CA SER A 233 -2.90 -31.09 -12.24
C SER A 233 -2.50 -29.76 -11.61
N LYS A 234 -1.25 -29.35 -11.82
CA LYS A 234 -0.71 -28.07 -11.37
C LYS A 234 -0.79 -27.05 -12.50
N VAL A 235 -1.22 -25.83 -12.18
CA VAL A 235 -1.13 -24.71 -13.11
C VAL A 235 0.30 -24.16 -13.15
N ASN A 236 0.64 -23.43 -14.20
CA ASN A 236 1.82 -22.56 -14.18
C ASN A 236 1.40 -21.13 -13.78
N PRO A 237 1.78 -20.61 -12.60
CA PRO A 237 1.45 -19.25 -12.16
C PRO A 237 1.75 -18.16 -13.19
N THR A 238 2.85 -18.26 -13.93
CA THR A 238 3.26 -17.22 -14.90
C THR A 238 2.36 -17.16 -16.14
N ALA A 239 1.45 -18.12 -16.32
CA ALA A 239 0.47 -18.11 -17.40
C ALA A 239 -0.69 -17.12 -17.15
N PHE A 240 -0.82 -16.59 -15.93
CA PHE A 240 -1.86 -15.65 -15.54
C PHE A 240 -1.27 -14.25 -15.30
N TRP A 241 -1.98 -13.20 -15.69
CA TRP A 241 -1.50 -11.81 -15.58
C TRP A 241 -1.07 -11.39 -14.17
N ASN A 242 -1.81 -11.83 -13.15
CA ASN A 242 -1.53 -11.48 -11.75
C ASN A 242 -0.69 -12.53 -11.02
N ILE A 243 -0.23 -13.58 -11.71
CA ILE A 243 0.66 -14.60 -11.17
C ILE A 243 0.18 -15.14 -9.80
N PRO A 244 -1.09 -15.61 -9.66
CA PRO A 244 -1.58 -16.23 -8.44
C PRO A 244 -0.77 -17.50 -8.11
N PRO A 245 -0.60 -17.84 -6.82
CA PRO A 245 0.21 -18.98 -6.41
C PRO A 245 -0.43 -20.29 -6.87
N GLU A 246 0.38 -21.27 -7.26
CA GLU A 246 -0.11 -22.59 -7.70
C GLU A 246 -1.07 -23.21 -6.68
N LYS A 247 -0.73 -23.05 -5.38
CA LYS A 247 -1.50 -23.59 -4.26
C LYS A 247 -2.93 -23.01 -4.16
N ALA A 248 -3.21 -21.84 -4.74
CA ALA A 248 -4.57 -21.30 -4.82
C ALA A 248 -5.49 -22.11 -5.76
N PHE A 249 -4.91 -22.97 -6.62
CA PHE A 249 -5.64 -23.84 -7.53
C PHE A 249 -5.77 -25.28 -7.03
N ALA A 250 -5.30 -25.60 -5.82
CA ALA A 250 -5.35 -26.95 -5.27
C ALA A 250 -6.78 -27.52 -5.16
N SER A 251 -7.76 -26.64 -5.00
CA SER A 251 -9.18 -26.97 -4.91
C SER A 251 -10.05 -25.95 -5.63
N ALA A 252 -11.31 -26.30 -5.82
CA ALA A 252 -12.33 -25.40 -6.35
C ALA A 252 -13.70 -25.69 -5.74
N VAL A 253 -14.54 -24.65 -5.60
CA VAL A 253 -15.98 -24.83 -5.44
C VAL A 253 -16.56 -25.22 -6.81
N THR A 254 -17.48 -26.18 -6.86
CA THR A 254 -18.08 -26.70 -8.10
C THR A 254 -19.57 -26.97 -7.90
N ALA A 255 -20.26 -27.40 -8.97
CA ALA A 255 -21.59 -27.98 -8.88
C ALA A 255 -21.71 -29.26 -9.72
N SER A 256 -22.79 -30.01 -9.48
CA SER A 256 -23.18 -31.16 -10.31
C SER A 256 -23.47 -30.73 -11.75
N ARG A 257 -23.43 -31.69 -12.68
CA ARG A 257 -23.71 -31.45 -14.11
C ARG A 257 -25.03 -30.70 -14.30
N GLY A 258 -24.99 -29.64 -15.10
CA GLY A 258 -26.15 -28.81 -15.44
C GLY A 258 -26.67 -27.92 -14.29
N LYS A 259 -25.95 -27.83 -13.17
CA LYS A 259 -26.27 -26.91 -12.07
C LYS A 259 -25.32 -25.72 -12.06
N ASN A 260 -25.84 -24.59 -11.60
CA ASN A 260 -25.05 -23.38 -11.42
C ASN A 260 -24.20 -23.46 -10.15
N VAL A 261 -23.10 -22.71 -10.14
CA VAL A 261 -22.37 -22.37 -8.91
C VAL A 261 -22.75 -20.94 -8.54
N THR A 262 -23.24 -20.75 -7.32
CA THR A 262 -23.56 -19.42 -6.79
C THR A 262 -22.78 -19.21 -5.51
N VAL A 263 -22.01 -18.13 -5.44
CA VAL A 263 -21.09 -17.85 -4.32
C VAL A 263 -21.29 -16.42 -3.85
N LYS A 264 -21.47 -16.20 -2.55
CA LYS A 264 -21.60 -14.87 -1.94
C LYS A 264 -20.25 -14.39 -1.47
N TRP A 265 -19.46 -13.85 -2.40
CA TRP A 265 -18.08 -13.48 -2.15
C TRP A 265 -17.79 -12.01 -2.52
N PRO A 266 -17.14 -11.23 -1.64
CA PRO A 266 -16.70 -11.60 -0.29
C PRO A 266 -17.89 -11.80 0.67
N GLY A 267 -17.63 -12.43 1.83
CA GLY A 267 -18.66 -12.78 2.83
C GLY A 267 -19.28 -11.58 3.57
N PHE A 268 -19.04 -10.36 3.10
CA PHE A 268 -19.52 -9.11 3.67
C PHE A 268 -19.90 -8.13 2.57
N PRO A 269 -20.82 -7.18 2.85
CA PRO A 269 -21.26 -6.20 1.87
C PRO A 269 -20.15 -5.19 1.54
N LEU A 270 -20.07 -4.80 0.27
CA LEU A 270 -19.12 -3.83 -0.24
C LEU A 270 -19.65 -2.41 -0.17
N SER A 271 -18.75 -1.45 0.00
CA SER A 271 -19.07 -0.03 -0.20
C SER A 271 -19.41 0.24 -1.67
N SER A 272 -20.23 1.26 -1.94
CA SER A 272 -20.52 1.65 -3.32
C SER A 272 -19.25 2.21 -3.98
N GLY A 273 -18.86 1.66 -5.12
CA GLY A 273 -17.67 2.11 -5.84
C GLY A 273 -17.33 1.26 -7.05
N PHE A 274 -16.13 1.49 -7.58
CA PHE A 274 -15.59 0.74 -8.70
C PHE A 274 -14.52 -0.23 -8.22
N TYR A 275 -14.54 -1.43 -8.79
CA TYR A 275 -13.69 -2.53 -8.35
C TYR A 275 -12.93 -3.14 -9.53
N TYR A 276 -11.74 -3.62 -9.22
CA TYR A 276 -11.00 -4.60 -9.98
C TYR A 276 -11.42 -5.98 -9.48
N ILE A 277 -11.75 -6.88 -10.40
CA ILE A 277 -12.14 -8.27 -10.09
C ILE A 277 -11.30 -9.20 -10.95
N GLY A 278 -10.53 -10.08 -10.33
CA GLY A 278 -9.83 -11.18 -10.99
C GLY A 278 -10.44 -12.51 -10.57
N LEU A 279 -10.86 -13.34 -11.51
CA LEU A 279 -11.39 -14.69 -11.25
C LEU A 279 -10.51 -15.72 -11.93
N TYR A 280 -10.20 -16.81 -11.22
CA TYR A 280 -9.26 -17.83 -11.66
C TYR A 280 -9.90 -19.21 -11.65
N PHE A 281 -9.74 -19.91 -12.77
CA PHE A 281 -10.37 -21.19 -13.07
C PHE A 281 -9.34 -22.20 -13.55
N GLN A 282 -9.48 -23.45 -13.15
CA GLN A 282 -8.71 -24.60 -13.65
C GLN A 282 -9.62 -25.82 -13.64
N ASP A 283 -9.70 -26.54 -14.76
CA ASP A 283 -10.36 -27.85 -14.73
C ASP A 283 -9.55 -28.80 -13.84
N ASN A 284 -10.23 -29.40 -12.88
CA ASN A 284 -9.62 -30.23 -11.87
C ASN A 284 -9.25 -31.64 -12.39
N ARG A 285 -9.47 -31.93 -13.67
CA ARG A 285 -9.31 -33.26 -14.30
C ARG A 285 -8.41 -33.17 -15.52
N SER A 286 -7.82 -34.30 -15.89
CA SER A 286 -7.08 -34.42 -17.16
C SER A 286 -8.00 -34.22 -18.38
N PRO A 287 -7.51 -33.58 -19.45
CA PRO A 287 -8.23 -33.39 -20.70
C PRO A 287 -8.75 -34.71 -21.28
N SER A 288 -10.00 -34.71 -21.73
CA SER A 288 -10.61 -35.83 -22.45
C SER A 288 -11.67 -35.33 -23.42
N PRO A 289 -11.90 -36.02 -24.56
CA PRO A 289 -12.96 -35.67 -25.51
C PRO A 289 -14.36 -35.61 -24.89
N TYR A 290 -14.56 -36.29 -23.75
CA TYR A 290 -15.84 -36.34 -23.03
C TYR A 290 -15.89 -35.43 -21.80
N SER A 291 -14.84 -34.63 -21.58
CA SER A 291 -14.61 -33.86 -20.37
C SER A 291 -14.13 -32.46 -20.71
N TRP A 292 -15.07 -31.55 -20.88
CA TRP A 292 -14.83 -30.12 -21.09
C TRP A 292 -15.76 -29.30 -20.19
N ARG A 293 -15.40 -28.05 -19.93
CA ARG A 293 -16.15 -27.18 -19.02
C ARG A 293 -16.24 -25.79 -19.63
N VAL A 294 -17.42 -25.47 -20.14
CA VAL A 294 -17.73 -24.11 -20.60
C VAL A 294 -18.90 -23.55 -19.83
N PHE A 295 -18.75 -22.31 -19.37
CA PHE A 295 -19.78 -21.61 -18.59
C PHE A 295 -19.65 -20.10 -18.75
N ASP A 296 -20.74 -19.42 -18.44
CA ASP A 296 -20.79 -17.97 -18.32
C ASP A 296 -20.62 -17.57 -16.84
N VAL A 297 -20.14 -16.35 -16.62
CA VAL A 297 -20.00 -15.76 -15.29
C VAL A 297 -20.77 -14.46 -15.25
N GLU A 298 -21.63 -14.36 -14.24
CA GLU A 298 -22.36 -13.15 -13.90
C GLU A 298 -21.95 -12.68 -12.51
N ILE A 299 -21.91 -11.36 -12.32
CA ILE A 299 -21.71 -10.72 -11.03
C ILE A 299 -22.93 -9.83 -10.77
N ASN A 300 -23.65 -10.11 -9.68
CA ASN A 300 -24.91 -9.42 -9.35
C ASN A 300 -25.94 -9.42 -10.49
N GLY A 301 -26.01 -10.54 -11.24
CA GLY A 301 -26.93 -10.71 -12.38
C GLY A 301 -26.51 -9.96 -13.65
N GLN A 302 -25.34 -9.29 -13.66
CA GLN A 302 -24.77 -8.68 -14.86
C GLN A 302 -23.70 -9.59 -15.45
N MET A 303 -23.73 -9.76 -16.77
CA MET A 303 -22.79 -10.60 -17.50
C MET A 303 -21.36 -10.06 -17.38
N PHE A 304 -20.48 -10.82 -16.74
CA PHE A 304 -19.08 -10.48 -16.53
C PHE A 304 -18.17 -11.09 -17.59
N PHE A 305 -18.39 -12.37 -17.91
CA PHE A 305 -17.65 -13.05 -18.98
C PHE A 305 -18.48 -14.19 -19.56
N GLN A 306 -18.42 -14.37 -20.89
CA GLN A 306 -19.13 -15.42 -21.60
C GLN A 306 -18.18 -16.50 -22.12
N ASN A 307 -18.66 -17.74 -22.14
CA ASN A 307 -17.96 -18.88 -22.71
C ASN A 307 -16.55 -19.10 -22.14
N ILE A 308 -16.37 -18.97 -20.82
CA ILE A 308 -15.12 -19.38 -20.15
C ILE A 308 -14.88 -20.84 -20.47
N ASN A 309 -13.68 -21.18 -20.95
CA ASN A 309 -13.27 -22.55 -21.20
C ASN A 309 -12.20 -22.94 -20.19
N ALA A 310 -12.63 -23.53 -19.07
CA ALA A 310 -11.70 -23.97 -18.04
C ALA A 310 -10.96 -25.23 -18.52
N THR A 311 -9.64 -25.12 -18.60
CA THR A 311 -8.72 -26.22 -18.98
C THR A 311 -7.81 -26.59 -17.81
N GLU A 312 -7.05 -27.68 -17.93
CA GLU A 312 -6.05 -28.06 -16.91
C GLU A 312 -4.94 -27.02 -16.72
N SER A 313 -4.65 -26.22 -17.76
CA SER A 313 -3.69 -25.11 -17.70
C SER A 313 -4.26 -23.88 -16.99
N GLY A 314 -5.58 -23.83 -16.85
CA GLY A 314 -6.33 -22.76 -16.22
C GLY A 314 -6.60 -21.55 -17.13
N GLN A 315 -7.50 -20.68 -16.67
CA GLN A 315 -7.90 -19.44 -17.30
C GLN A 315 -8.19 -18.39 -16.24
N GLY A 316 -7.60 -17.22 -16.39
CA GLY A 316 -7.91 -16.02 -15.60
C GLY A 316 -8.74 -15.05 -16.42
N VAL A 317 -9.73 -14.43 -15.79
CA VAL A 317 -10.52 -13.33 -16.38
C VAL A 317 -10.51 -12.15 -15.45
N VAL A 318 -10.47 -10.95 -16.02
CA VAL A 318 -10.34 -9.70 -15.26
C VAL A 318 -11.40 -8.71 -15.69
N GLY A 319 -12.01 -8.03 -14.73
CA GLY A 319 -12.87 -6.88 -14.94
C GLY A 319 -12.31 -5.67 -14.19
N THR A 320 -12.20 -4.55 -14.89
CA THR A 320 -11.74 -3.28 -14.31
C THR A 320 -12.87 -2.27 -14.31
N ASN A 321 -12.92 -1.40 -13.30
CA ASN A 321 -14.00 -0.41 -13.14
C ASN A 321 -15.39 -1.07 -13.04
N TRP A 322 -15.49 -2.24 -12.41
CA TRP A 322 -16.76 -2.93 -12.22
C TRP A 322 -17.55 -2.26 -11.06
N PRO A 323 -18.77 -1.75 -11.28
CA PRO A 323 -19.53 -1.09 -10.24
C PRO A 323 -20.11 -2.13 -9.27
N LEU A 324 -19.79 -2.02 -7.98
CA LEU A 324 -20.37 -2.86 -6.93
C LEU A 324 -20.85 -2.02 -5.75
N SER A 325 -21.85 -2.56 -5.07
CA SER A 325 -22.38 -2.04 -3.81
C SER A 325 -23.15 -3.15 -3.10
N GLY A 326 -23.04 -3.25 -1.79
CA GLY A 326 -23.74 -4.28 -1.01
C GLY A 326 -23.16 -5.68 -1.23
N GLN A 327 -23.97 -6.71 -0.96
CA GLN A 327 -23.53 -8.10 -1.10
C GLN A 327 -23.23 -8.42 -2.56
N THR A 328 -22.04 -8.98 -2.81
CA THR A 328 -21.65 -9.45 -4.13
C THR A 328 -21.99 -10.92 -4.28
N VAL A 329 -22.56 -11.29 -5.43
CA VAL A 329 -22.95 -12.65 -5.79
C VAL A 329 -22.33 -13.00 -7.12
N LEU A 330 -21.48 -14.03 -7.12
CA LEU A 330 -20.94 -14.66 -8.32
C LEU A 330 -21.89 -15.78 -8.73
N ASN A 331 -22.34 -15.80 -9.99
CA ASN A 331 -23.15 -16.87 -10.56
C ASN A 331 -22.47 -17.42 -11.80
N LEU A 332 -22.14 -18.71 -11.78
CA LEU A 332 -21.53 -19.42 -12.90
C LEU A 332 -22.57 -20.36 -13.49
N SER A 333 -22.88 -20.19 -14.77
CA SER A 333 -23.95 -20.92 -15.46
C SER A 333 -23.35 -21.82 -16.55
N PRO A 334 -23.47 -23.15 -16.46
CA PRO A 334 -22.87 -24.05 -17.45
C PRO A 334 -23.55 -23.92 -18.81
N ALA A 335 -22.78 -24.06 -19.88
CA ALA A 335 -23.33 -24.23 -21.22
C ALA A 335 -24.20 -25.50 -21.28
N LEU A 336 -25.28 -25.47 -22.07
CA LEU A 336 -26.30 -26.54 -22.15
C LEU A 336 -25.72 -27.96 -22.31
N ASN A 337 -24.64 -28.10 -23.06
CA ASN A 337 -24.03 -29.40 -23.38
C ASN A 337 -22.78 -29.72 -22.55
N SER A 338 -22.42 -28.86 -21.58
CA SER A 338 -21.24 -29.09 -20.74
C SER A 338 -21.40 -30.41 -19.97
N PRO A 339 -20.49 -31.37 -20.11
CA PRO A 339 -20.56 -32.66 -19.42
C PRO A 339 -20.35 -32.52 -17.90
N VAL A 340 -19.85 -31.37 -17.44
CA VAL A 340 -19.67 -31.03 -16.03
C VAL A 340 -20.18 -29.64 -15.67
N GLY A 341 -20.44 -29.43 -14.38
CA GLY A 341 -20.81 -28.12 -13.85
C GLY A 341 -19.66 -27.11 -13.94
N PRO A 342 -19.88 -25.83 -13.59
CA PRO A 342 -18.84 -24.83 -13.48
C PRO A 342 -18.01 -25.00 -12.21
N LEU A 343 -16.88 -24.31 -12.10
CA LEU A 343 -16.07 -24.25 -10.88
C LEU A 343 -15.40 -22.88 -10.72
N ILE A 344 -14.86 -22.61 -9.53
CA ILE A 344 -13.99 -21.46 -9.25
C ILE A 344 -12.89 -21.87 -8.27
N ASN A 345 -11.63 -21.56 -8.58
CA ASN A 345 -10.47 -21.91 -7.76
C ASN A 345 -10.05 -20.77 -6.85
N ALA A 346 -9.95 -19.56 -7.40
CA ALA A 346 -9.48 -18.39 -6.66
C ALA A 346 -10.08 -17.10 -7.22
N ALA A 347 -10.09 -16.04 -6.41
CA ALA A 347 -10.54 -14.72 -6.83
C ALA A 347 -9.87 -13.59 -6.04
N GLU A 348 -9.81 -12.42 -6.66
CA GLU A 348 -9.32 -11.17 -6.10
C GLU A 348 -10.31 -10.04 -6.37
N ILE A 349 -10.63 -9.26 -5.34
CA ILE A 349 -11.45 -8.06 -5.43
C ILE A 349 -10.70 -6.91 -4.76
N LEU A 350 -10.42 -5.87 -5.54
CA LEU A 350 -9.71 -4.68 -5.09
C LEU A 350 -10.54 -3.45 -5.45
N GLN A 351 -10.73 -2.53 -4.52
CA GLN A 351 -11.42 -1.27 -4.77
C GLN A 351 -10.47 -0.30 -5.49
N LEU A 352 -10.98 0.39 -6.52
CA LEU A 352 -10.26 1.49 -7.12
C LEU A 352 -10.33 2.70 -6.20
N LEU A 353 -9.16 3.16 -5.76
CA LEU A 353 -9.00 4.37 -4.97
C LEU A 353 -8.39 5.46 -5.85
N PRO A 354 -9.16 6.47 -6.29
CA PRO A 354 -8.59 7.57 -7.07
C PRO A 354 -7.50 8.30 -6.31
N PHE A 355 -6.45 8.75 -6.99
CA PHE A 355 -5.46 9.62 -6.36
C PHE A 355 -6.11 10.93 -5.90
N GLY A 356 -5.76 11.34 -4.69
CA GLY A 356 -5.99 12.70 -4.24
C GLY A 356 -5.09 13.69 -4.96
N SER A 357 -5.36 14.96 -4.75
CA SER A 357 -4.46 16.04 -5.14
C SER A 357 -3.09 15.91 -4.47
N ARG A 358 -2.07 16.60 -5.00
CA ARG A 358 -0.72 16.67 -4.41
C ARG A 358 -0.27 18.12 -4.36
N THR A 359 0.59 18.47 -3.40
CA THR A 359 1.25 19.78 -3.44
C THR A 359 1.99 19.92 -4.76
N LEU A 360 1.87 21.08 -5.40
CA LEU A 360 2.61 21.39 -6.61
C LEU A 360 4.10 21.06 -6.41
N ALA A 361 4.68 20.28 -7.31
CA ALA A 361 6.04 19.75 -7.16
C ALA A 361 7.09 20.83 -6.82
N ARG A 362 6.97 22.05 -7.38
CA ARG A 362 7.85 23.17 -7.07
C ARG A 362 7.75 23.60 -5.60
N ASP A 363 6.54 23.66 -5.06
CA ASP A 363 6.29 24.03 -3.66
C ASP A 363 6.74 22.91 -2.72
N ALA A 364 6.46 21.65 -3.07
CA ALA A 364 6.91 20.50 -2.28
C ALA A 364 8.44 20.45 -2.15
N VAL A 365 9.16 20.62 -3.27
CA VAL A 365 10.63 20.70 -3.27
C VAL A 365 11.11 21.90 -2.47
N ALA A 366 10.47 23.05 -2.59
CA ALA A 366 10.85 24.25 -1.84
C ALA A 366 10.69 24.04 -0.32
N MET A 367 9.59 23.42 0.11
CA MET A 367 9.33 23.13 1.52
C MET A 367 10.29 22.09 2.10
N GLU A 368 10.69 21.08 1.32
CA GLU A 368 11.71 20.11 1.74
C GLU A 368 13.08 20.78 1.94
N GLU A 369 13.45 21.74 1.08
CA GLU A 369 14.68 22.52 1.26
C GLU A 369 14.59 23.49 2.46
N VAL A 370 13.40 24.05 2.74
CA VAL A 370 13.18 24.85 3.96
C VAL A 370 13.35 23.97 5.20
N LYS A 371 12.73 22.79 5.21
CA LYS A 371 12.83 21.81 6.31
C LYS A 371 14.29 21.46 6.63
N LYS A 372 15.11 21.17 5.62
CA LYS A 372 16.52 20.77 5.80
C LYS A 372 17.40 21.83 6.46
N GLU A 373 17.10 23.12 6.27
CA GLU A 373 17.86 24.23 6.84
C GLU A 373 17.42 24.61 8.27
N LEU A 374 16.26 24.11 8.71
CA LEU A 374 15.81 24.25 10.09
C LEU A 374 16.53 23.23 10.98
N GLY A 375 17.01 23.68 12.15
CA GLY A 375 17.67 22.80 13.11
C GLY A 375 16.70 21.87 13.85
N ASN A 376 15.44 22.27 13.95
CA ASN A 376 14.38 21.55 14.66
C ASN A 376 13.01 21.83 14.01
N PRO A 377 12.77 21.36 12.77
CA PRO A 377 11.46 21.49 12.13
C PRO A 377 10.38 20.73 12.93
N PRO A 378 9.09 21.12 12.81
CA PRO A 378 8.00 20.34 13.40
C PRO A 378 8.03 18.87 12.98
N GLU A 379 7.68 17.99 13.92
CA GLU A 379 7.78 16.53 13.75
C GLU A 379 6.95 16.00 12.56
N ASP A 380 5.84 16.65 12.25
CA ASP A 380 4.94 16.26 11.15
C ASP A 380 5.31 16.82 9.78
N TRP A 381 6.47 17.47 9.66
CA TRP A 381 7.03 17.90 8.37
C TRP A 381 7.58 16.70 7.58
N THR A 382 6.73 15.71 7.31
CA THR A 382 7.03 14.47 6.60
C THR A 382 5.96 14.17 5.54
N GLY A 383 6.33 13.51 4.44
CA GLY A 383 5.41 13.26 3.32
C GLY A 383 5.06 14.52 2.52
N ASP A 384 3.88 14.55 1.89
CA ASP A 384 3.41 15.71 1.10
C ASP A 384 3.10 16.92 2.01
N PRO A 385 3.55 18.16 1.74
CA PRO A 385 3.35 19.28 2.67
C PRO A 385 1.91 19.71 2.90
N CYS A 386 1.05 19.66 1.87
CA CYS A 386 -0.33 20.10 1.98
C CYS A 386 -1.32 18.95 2.10
N MET A 387 -0.97 17.76 1.60
CA MET A 387 -1.94 16.70 1.34
C MET A 387 -1.83 15.53 2.33
N PRO A 388 -2.98 14.96 2.71
CA PRO A 388 -4.33 15.48 2.47
C PRO A 388 -4.57 16.79 3.26
N LEU A 389 -5.42 17.69 2.76
CA LEU A 389 -5.61 19.03 3.34
C LEU A 389 -5.84 19.07 4.87
N PRO A 390 -6.63 18.15 5.48
CA PRO A 390 -6.79 18.11 6.94
C PRO A 390 -5.52 17.75 7.73
N HIS A 391 -4.50 17.25 7.03
CA HIS A 391 -3.22 16.79 7.56
C HIS A 391 -2.03 17.49 6.86
N SER A 392 -2.21 18.75 6.45
CA SER A 392 -1.08 19.60 6.05
C SER A 392 -0.06 19.71 7.19
N TRP A 393 1.20 19.95 6.84
CA TRP A 393 2.25 20.15 7.82
C TRP A 393 1.91 21.25 8.81
N THR A 394 2.35 21.10 10.06
CA THR A 394 2.15 22.10 11.10
C THR A 394 2.61 23.48 10.62
N GLY A 395 1.74 24.47 10.82
CA GLY A 395 1.97 25.86 10.42
C GLY A 395 1.63 26.18 8.97
N LEU A 396 1.35 25.20 8.11
CA LEU A 396 0.97 25.47 6.72
C LEU A 396 -0.54 25.65 6.54
N SER A 397 -0.89 26.62 5.71
CA SER A 397 -2.18 26.67 5.01
C SER A 397 -1.94 26.51 3.52
N CYS A 398 -2.84 25.81 2.83
CA CYS A 398 -2.73 25.50 1.42
C CYS A 398 -4.01 25.84 0.65
N THR A 399 -3.89 26.03 -0.67
CA THR A 399 -5.07 26.24 -1.52
C THR A 399 -6.00 25.03 -1.47
N PRO A 400 -7.33 25.23 -1.45
CA PRO A 400 -8.30 24.13 -1.43
C PRO A 400 -8.54 23.51 -2.82
N GLY A 401 -8.02 24.10 -3.90
CA GLY A 401 -8.24 23.68 -5.29
C GLY A 401 -6.94 23.46 -6.06
N GLU A 402 -7.08 22.98 -7.30
CA GLU A 402 -5.94 22.64 -8.15
C GLU A 402 -5.39 23.85 -8.92
N PRO A 403 -4.07 24.07 -8.95
CA PRO A 403 -3.04 23.30 -8.25
C PRO A 403 -3.03 23.56 -6.73
N ILE A 404 -2.74 22.54 -5.91
CA ILE A 404 -2.52 22.70 -4.47
C ILE A 404 -1.19 23.41 -4.21
N ARG A 405 -1.23 24.59 -3.58
CA ARG A 405 -0.08 25.47 -3.32
C ARG A 405 0.00 25.86 -1.86
N VAL A 406 1.20 26.17 -1.37
CA VAL A 406 1.39 26.74 -0.02
C VAL A 406 0.96 28.21 -0.03
N LEU A 407 0.01 28.58 0.82
CA LEU A 407 -0.54 29.94 0.95
C LEU A 407 0.03 30.68 2.16
N SER A 408 0.25 29.99 3.28
CA SER A 408 0.87 30.62 4.44
C SER A 408 1.73 29.66 5.23
N LEU A 409 2.71 30.22 5.94
CA LEU A 409 3.58 29.53 6.88
C LEU A 409 3.54 30.29 8.21
N ASN A 410 2.92 29.71 9.23
CA ASN A 410 2.86 30.25 10.59
C ASN A 410 3.54 29.31 11.57
N LEU A 411 4.74 29.69 12.02
CA LEU A 411 5.46 28.99 13.08
C LEU A 411 5.94 29.98 14.15
N THR A 412 5.15 31.02 14.43
CA THR A 412 5.47 31.97 15.49
C THR A 412 5.61 31.27 16.84
N GLY A 413 6.74 31.48 17.54
CA GLY A 413 6.97 30.94 18.88
C GLY A 413 7.24 29.44 18.95
N TYR A 414 7.53 28.76 17.83
CA TYR A 414 7.83 27.32 17.81
C TYR A 414 9.25 26.96 18.30
N GLY A 415 10.04 27.96 18.72
CA GLY A 415 11.40 27.75 19.20
C GLY A 415 12.35 27.22 18.11
N LEU A 416 12.06 27.51 16.84
CA LEU A 416 12.87 27.08 15.70
C LEU A 416 14.29 27.66 15.76
N SER A 417 15.25 26.87 15.31
CA SER A 417 16.66 27.23 15.15
C SER A 417 17.12 26.91 13.73
N GLY A 418 18.38 27.24 13.39
CA GLY A 418 18.92 27.05 12.04
C GLY A 418 18.74 28.32 11.19
N LYS A 419 18.43 28.13 9.90
CA LYS A 419 18.33 29.21 8.91
C LYS A 419 17.07 29.08 8.07
N LEU A 420 16.65 30.21 7.49
CA LEU A 420 15.58 30.21 6.48
C LEU A 420 16.19 29.93 5.10
N SER A 421 15.83 28.80 4.49
CA SER A 421 16.32 28.43 3.15
C SER A 421 15.90 29.46 2.10
N PRO A 422 16.79 29.89 1.18
CA PRO A 422 16.43 30.73 0.04
C PRO A 422 15.36 30.12 -0.87
N SER A 423 15.17 28.79 -0.81
CA SER A 423 14.10 28.10 -1.53
C SER A 423 12.70 28.58 -1.16
N ILE A 424 12.51 29.26 -0.02
CA ILE A 424 11.22 29.88 0.33
C ILE A 424 10.74 30.87 -0.74
N ALA A 425 11.66 31.53 -1.45
CA ALA A 425 11.34 32.44 -2.56
C ALA A 425 10.72 31.73 -3.79
N ARG A 426 10.68 30.39 -3.79
CA ARG A 426 10.02 29.60 -4.83
C ARG A 426 8.52 29.40 -4.59
N LEU A 427 8.01 29.71 -3.39
CA LEU A 427 6.60 29.57 -3.01
C LEU A 427 5.78 30.78 -3.50
N THR A 428 5.66 30.94 -4.82
CA THR A 428 5.12 32.17 -5.43
C THR A 428 3.65 32.48 -5.12
N ALA A 429 2.92 31.53 -4.52
CA ALA A 429 1.53 31.72 -4.09
C ALA A 429 1.40 32.11 -2.60
N ILE A 430 2.50 32.14 -1.85
CA ILE A 430 2.49 32.45 -0.42
C ILE A 430 2.12 33.93 -0.19
N THR A 431 1.21 34.16 0.73
CA THR A 431 0.74 35.50 1.11
C THR A 431 1.21 35.90 2.51
N ASN A 432 1.43 34.94 3.40
CA ASN A 432 1.82 35.21 4.78
C ASN A 432 2.93 34.29 5.24
N ILE A 433 4.00 34.88 5.76
CA ILE A 433 5.08 34.19 6.46
C ILE A 433 5.12 34.78 7.87
N TRP A 434 5.00 33.95 8.90
CA TRP A 434 5.10 34.37 10.30
C TRP A 434 6.05 33.43 11.03
N LEU A 435 7.27 33.91 11.25
CA LEU A 435 8.35 33.17 11.90
C LEU A 435 8.88 33.91 13.14
N GLY A 436 8.12 34.87 13.66
CA GLY A 436 8.45 35.64 14.86
C GLY A 436 8.66 34.76 16.10
N ASP A 437 9.33 35.30 17.11
CA ASP A 437 9.60 34.62 18.39
C ASP A 437 10.33 33.26 18.26
N ASN A 438 11.20 33.15 17.25
CA ASN A 438 12.08 32.00 17.04
C ASN A 438 13.56 32.38 17.18
N LYS A 439 14.43 31.37 17.19
CA LYS A 439 15.90 31.49 17.30
C LYS A 439 16.58 31.25 15.94
N LEU A 440 15.94 31.69 14.86
CA LEU A 440 16.49 31.61 13.51
C LEU A 440 17.71 32.54 13.38
N SER A 441 18.68 32.11 12.59
CA SER A 441 19.94 32.81 12.35
C SER A 441 20.17 33.05 10.86
N GLY A 442 21.19 33.84 10.53
CA GLY A 442 21.53 34.16 9.15
C GLY A 442 20.74 35.34 8.58
N LYS A 443 20.90 35.56 7.27
CA LYS A 443 20.22 36.65 6.56
C LYS A 443 18.88 36.17 6.04
N ILE A 444 17.88 37.05 6.06
CA ILE A 444 16.62 36.81 5.35
C ILE A 444 16.96 36.69 3.85
N PRO A 445 16.57 35.60 3.17
CA PRO A 445 16.80 35.44 1.73
C PRO A 445 16.11 36.52 0.90
N ASP A 446 16.50 36.66 -0.37
CA ASP A 446 15.78 37.55 -1.29
C ASP A 446 14.35 37.03 -1.55
N LEU A 447 13.36 37.76 -1.04
CA LEU A 447 11.94 37.47 -1.21
C LEU A 447 11.30 38.25 -2.38
N SER A 448 12.07 39.00 -3.17
CA SER A 448 11.58 39.77 -4.32
C SER A 448 10.73 38.99 -5.33
N PRO A 449 10.87 37.65 -5.51
CA PRO A 449 9.98 36.87 -6.39
C PRO A 449 8.56 36.64 -5.82
N LEU A 450 8.35 36.82 -4.52
CA LEU A 450 7.08 36.54 -3.85
C LEU A 450 6.09 37.71 -4.02
N LYS A 451 5.54 37.87 -5.22
CA LYS A 451 4.66 39.01 -5.56
C LYS A 451 3.31 39.01 -4.83
N ALA A 452 2.91 37.87 -4.28
CA ALA A 452 1.68 37.73 -3.51
C ALA A 452 1.90 37.92 -1.99
N LEU A 453 3.14 38.14 -1.54
CA LEU A 453 3.46 38.28 -0.12
C LEU A 453 2.88 39.59 0.43
N GLU A 454 2.02 39.48 1.43
CA GLU A 454 1.35 40.59 2.12
C GLU A 454 1.98 40.83 3.50
N THR A 455 2.31 39.76 4.23
CA THR A 455 2.86 39.83 5.60
C THR A 455 4.09 38.94 5.77
N LEU A 456 5.09 39.44 6.52
CA LEU A 456 6.35 38.77 6.88
C LEU A 456 6.64 38.88 8.39
#